data_AF-A0A8H3KS04-F1
#
_entry.id   AF-A0A8H3KS04-F1
#
_cell.length_a   1.000
_cell.length_b   1.000
_cell.length_c   1.000
_cell.angle_alpha   90.00
_cell.angle_beta   90.00
_cell.angle_gamma   90.00
#
_symmetry.space_group_name_H-M   'P 1'
#
loop_
_entity.id
_entity.type
_entity.pdbx_description
1 polymer ?
#
loop_
_entity_poly.entity_id
_entity_poly.type
_entity_poly.pdbx_seq_one_letter_code
_entity_poly.pdbx_strand_id
1 'polypeptide(L)'
;MNLQIDDSLHLFLQKTGDHLENFRSRFGYNQKFLELIMKYCKNIKFLNLYKIDNQFTHLITNLTENIKQNLNYLTIEVLNSFSDEASPILLQNLGQTLPSKLEYLSLKLCIKTNDFVTFLKNSQNTFIEKLLIMQEGNENILQCIKKYIMEEGRVKYLAFKNEFNKYSHELHELDSDLHNSKDEVKEFKSHNIIVKNHEDLCIKIYDFIREID
;
A
#
# COMPACT_ATOMS: atom_id res chain seq x y z
N MET A 1 -18.76 14.97 5.53
CA MET A 1 -19.95 14.78 4.67
C MET A 1 -20.29 13.30 4.72
N ASN A 2 -21.33 12.92 5.46
CA ASN A 2 -21.83 11.54 5.42
C ASN A 2 -22.55 11.37 4.08
N LEU A 3 -22.00 10.54 3.19
CA LEU A 3 -22.69 10.12 1.97
C LEU A 3 -23.94 9.35 2.40
N GLN A 4 -25.12 9.94 2.23
CA GLN A 4 -26.36 9.19 2.37
C GLN A 4 -26.43 8.24 1.18
N ILE A 5 -26.19 6.95 1.45
CA ILE A 5 -26.32 5.91 0.43
C ILE A 5 -27.83 5.78 0.17
N ASP A 6 -28.23 6.20 -1.02
CA ASP A 6 -29.59 6.08 -1.51
C ASP A 6 -29.69 4.97 -2.57
N ASP A 7 -30.92 4.64 -2.97
CA ASP A 7 -31.20 3.62 -3.98
C ASP A 7 -30.57 3.97 -5.34
N SER A 8 -30.35 5.26 -5.61
CA SER A 8 -29.69 5.76 -6.83
C SER A 8 -28.26 5.27 -6.94
N LEU A 9 -27.46 5.39 -5.86
CA LEU A 9 -26.08 4.91 -5.83
C LEU A 9 -25.99 3.39 -5.99
N HIS A 10 -26.92 2.67 -5.36
CA HIS A 10 -27.01 1.22 -5.49
C HIS A 10 -27.26 0.80 -6.94
N LEU A 11 -28.26 1.41 -7.58
CA LEU A 11 -28.63 1.13 -8.97
C LEU A 11 -27.52 1.54 -9.95
N PHE A 12 -26.84 2.66 -9.67
CA PHE A 12 -25.70 3.11 -10.46
C PHE A 12 -24.59 2.06 -10.44
N LEU A 13 -24.10 1.67 -9.26
CA LEU A 13 -23.04 0.66 -9.13
C LEU A 13 -23.48 -0.69 -9.69
N GLN A 14 -24.74 -1.08 -9.55
CA GLN A 14 -25.24 -2.31 -10.15
C GLN A 14 -25.13 -2.30 -11.69
N LYS A 15 -25.30 -1.14 -12.33
CA LYS A 15 -25.25 -0.99 -13.80
C LYS A 15 -23.84 -0.75 -14.33
N THR A 16 -22.99 -0.06 -13.57
CA THR A 16 -21.69 0.42 -14.05
C THR A 16 -20.49 -0.16 -13.31
N GLY A 17 -20.71 -0.87 -12.20
CA GLY A 17 -19.65 -1.33 -11.31
C GLY A 17 -18.64 -2.25 -12.00
N ASP A 18 -19.10 -3.12 -12.88
CA ASP A 18 -18.22 -4.01 -13.65
C ASP A 18 -17.32 -3.25 -14.66
N HIS A 19 -17.65 -2.00 -14.99
CA HIS A 19 -16.80 -1.15 -15.82
C HIS A 19 -15.83 -0.29 -15.01
N LEU A 20 -15.90 -0.34 -13.67
CA LEU A 20 -15.03 0.47 -12.81
C LEU A 20 -13.66 -0.20 -12.64
N GLU A 21 -12.66 0.34 -13.32
CA GLU A 21 -11.28 -0.16 -13.22
C GLU A 21 -10.42 0.58 -12.19
N ASN A 22 -10.81 1.81 -11.83
CA ASN A 22 -10.02 2.67 -10.94
C ASN A 22 -10.88 3.12 -9.76
N PHE A 23 -10.44 2.84 -8.55
CA PHE A 23 -11.14 3.26 -7.34
C PHE A 23 -10.20 3.93 -6.34
N ARG A 24 -10.54 5.17 -5.97
CA ARG A 24 -9.84 5.94 -4.94
C ARG A 24 -10.81 6.42 -3.89
N SER A 25 -10.49 6.19 -2.62
CA SER A 25 -11.34 6.62 -1.52
C SER A 25 -10.56 7.00 -0.27
N ARG A 26 -11.07 8.04 0.41
CA ARG A 26 -10.69 8.35 1.79
C ARG A 26 -11.55 7.52 2.72
N PHE A 27 -10.95 6.70 3.58
CA PHE A 27 -11.72 5.89 4.53
C PHE A 27 -12.03 6.69 5.81
N GLY A 28 -13.17 6.40 6.43
CA GLY A 28 -13.54 7.05 7.69
C GLY A 28 -15.04 7.09 8.02
N TYR A 29 -15.96 6.95 7.04
CA TYR A 29 -17.38 7.23 7.33
C TYR A 29 -18.43 6.34 6.65
N ASN A 30 -18.09 5.34 5.83
CA ASN A 30 -19.14 4.60 5.11
C ASN A 30 -18.79 3.15 4.74
N GLN A 31 -18.80 2.25 5.73
CA GLN A 31 -18.66 0.80 5.52
C GLN A 31 -19.64 0.26 4.46
N LYS A 32 -20.90 0.70 4.50
CA LYS A 32 -21.93 0.31 3.53
C LYS A 32 -21.53 0.62 2.08
N PHE A 33 -20.82 1.71 1.85
CA PHE A 33 -20.35 2.06 0.50
C PHE A 33 -19.31 1.05 0.00
N LEU A 34 -18.40 0.63 0.87
CA LEU A 34 -17.40 -0.39 0.53
C LEU A 34 -18.06 -1.74 0.27
N GLU A 35 -19.10 -2.10 1.02
CA GLU A 35 -19.89 -3.29 0.76
C GLU A 35 -20.51 -3.26 -0.65
N LEU A 36 -21.00 -2.10 -1.11
CA LEU A 36 -21.48 -1.95 -2.48
C LEU A 36 -20.36 -2.03 -3.53
N ILE A 37 -19.21 -1.40 -3.26
CA ILE A 37 -18.03 -1.51 -4.14
C ILE A 37 -17.59 -2.97 -4.26
N MET A 38 -17.45 -3.68 -3.14
CA MET A 38 -17.12 -5.11 -3.15
C MET A 38 -18.18 -5.93 -3.90
N LYS A 39 -19.46 -5.59 -3.73
CA LYS A 39 -20.55 -6.30 -4.39
C LYS A 39 -20.52 -6.14 -5.92
N TYR A 40 -20.33 -4.92 -6.40
CA TYR A 40 -20.57 -4.58 -7.80
C TYR A 40 -19.32 -4.26 -8.64
N CYS A 41 -18.17 -3.97 -8.03
CA CYS A 41 -16.98 -3.52 -8.75
C CYS A 41 -15.89 -4.59 -8.72
N LYS A 42 -16.01 -5.62 -9.56
CA LYS A 42 -15.08 -6.77 -9.58
C LYS A 42 -13.82 -6.53 -10.41
N ASN A 43 -13.85 -5.55 -11.32
CA ASN A 43 -12.80 -5.31 -12.32
C ASN A 43 -11.84 -4.17 -11.95
N ILE A 44 -11.77 -3.81 -10.67
CA ILE A 44 -10.84 -2.77 -10.20
C ILE A 44 -9.39 -3.26 -10.40
N LYS A 45 -8.63 -2.52 -11.20
CA LYS A 45 -7.19 -2.70 -11.45
C LYS A 45 -6.34 -1.79 -10.59
N PHE A 46 -6.84 -0.59 -10.29
CA PHE A 46 -6.17 0.40 -9.46
C PHE A 46 -6.99 0.71 -8.21
N LEU A 47 -6.45 0.35 -7.05
CA LEU A 47 -7.07 0.58 -5.76
C LEU A 47 -6.20 1.54 -4.92
N ASN A 48 -6.72 2.73 -4.61
CA ASN A 48 -6.04 3.71 -3.76
C ASN A 48 -6.89 4.08 -2.55
N LEU A 49 -6.48 3.59 -1.40
CA LEU A 49 -7.12 3.80 -0.13
C LEU A 49 -6.22 4.64 0.74
N TYR A 50 -6.70 5.83 1.12
CA TYR A 50 -5.87 6.76 1.87
C TYR A 50 -6.58 7.29 3.10
N LYS A 51 -5.76 7.66 4.09
CA LYS A 51 -6.20 8.13 5.40
C LYS A 51 -7.18 7.17 6.08
N ILE A 52 -6.87 5.88 6.09
CA ILE A 52 -7.75 4.83 6.63
C ILE A 52 -7.59 4.72 8.14
N ASP A 53 -8.70 4.59 8.85
CA ASP A 53 -8.69 4.24 10.27
C ASP A 53 -8.46 2.73 10.43
N ASN A 54 -7.63 2.35 11.41
CA ASN A 54 -7.30 0.98 11.78
C ASN A 54 -8.53 0.07 11.99
N GLN A 55 -9.69 0.62 12.36
CA GLN A 55 -10.92 -0.17 12.51
C GLN A 55 -11.44 -0.79 11.19
N PHE A 56 -11.05 -0.25 10.03
CA PHE A 56 -11.53 -0.70 8.72
C PHE A 56 -10.62 -1.72 8.02
N THR A 57 -9.62 -2.25 8.71
CA THR A 57 -8.60 -3.15 8.15
C THR A 57 -9.18 -4.42 7.53
N HIS A 58 -10.19 -5.02 8.15
CA HIS A 58 -10.91 -6.18 7.59
C HIS A 58 -11.62 -5.87 6.25
N LEU A 59 -12.12 -4.64 6.06
CA LEU A 59 -12.78 -4.24 4.81
C LEU A 59 -11.76 -4.05 3.69
N ILE A 60 -10.57 -3.53 4.02
CA ILE A 60 -9.47 -3.44 3.05
C ILE A 60 -9.12 -4.84 2.54
N THR A 61 -8.93 -5.79 3.45
CA THR A 61 -8.49 -7.15 3.09
C THR A 61 -9.56 -7.92 2.33
N ASN A 62 -10.84 -7.71 2.67
CA ASN A 62 -11.95 -8.29 1.92
C ASN A 62 -12.06 -7.69 0.51
N LEU A 63 -11.87 -6.36 0.39
CA LEU A 63 -11.88 -5.70 -0.91
C LEU A 63 -10.73 -6.18 -1.78
N THR A 64 -9.50 -6.27 -1.26
CA THR A 64 -8.33 -6.74 -2.01
C THR A 64 -8.51 -8.18 -2.47
N GLU A 65 -9.00 -9.08 -1.62
CA GLU A 65 -9.28 -10.47 -2.01
C GLU A 65 -10.36 -10.54 -3.10
N ASN A 66 -11.41 -9.73 -2.97
CA ASN A 66 -12.54 -9.72 -3.91
C ASN A 66 -12.17 -9.24 -5.33
N ILE A 67 -11.16 -8.38 -5.46
CA ILE A 67 -10.69 -7.86 -6.77
C ILE A 67 -9.34 -8.46 -7.19
N LYS A 68 -8.83 -9.44 -6.44
CA LYS A 68 -7.47 -10.00 -6.57
C LYS A 68 -7.08 -10.36 -8.00
N GLN A 69 -8.00 -10.93 -8.78
CA GLN A 69 -7.71 -11.37 -10.15
C GLN A 69 -7.41 -10.23 -11.13
N ASN A 70 -7.90 -9.02 -10.84
CA ASN A 70 -7.77 -7.85 -11.72
C ASN A 70 -6.80 -6.79 -11.16
N LEU A 71 -6.47 -6.87 -9.87
CA LEU A 71 -5.69 -5.85 -9.16
C LEU A 71 -4.23 -5.82 -9.65
N ASN A 72 -3.80 -4.69 -10.19
CA ASN A 72 -2.42 -4.45 -10.63
C ASN A 72 -1.72 -3.39 -9.78
N TYR A 73 -2.48 -2.43 -9.23
CA TYR A 73 -1.96 -1.29 -8.48
C TYR A 73 -2.70 -1.15 -7.15
N LEU A 74 -1.96 -1.19 -6.05
CA LEU A 74 -2.49 -1.05 -4.71
C LEU A 74 -1.76 0.03 -3.93
N THR A 75 -2.51 0.99 -3.40
CA THR A 75 -2.03 1.98 -2.43
C THR A 75 -2.87 1.90 -1.16
N ILE A 76 -2.21 1.78 -0.02
CA ILE A 76 -2.83 1.79 1.31
C ILE A 76 -2.07 2.79 2.19
N GLU A 77 -2.77 3.82 2.65
CA GLU A 77 -2.31 4.77 3.67
C GLU A 77 -3.26 4.71 4.87
N VAL A 78 -2.75 4.27 6.02
CA VAL A 78 -3.48 4.24 7.29
C VAL A 78 -3.13 5.49 8.10
N LEU A 79 -4.13 6.16 8.65
CA LEU A 79 -3.93 7.22 9.64
C LEU A 79 -3.53 6.58 10.96
N ASN A 80 -2.36 6.95 11.46
CA ASN A 80 -2.01 6.68 12.84
C ASN A 80 -2.49 7.87 13.70
N SER A 81 -3.43 7.62 14.62
CA SER A 81 -3.41 8.32 15.91
C SER A 81 -2.06 8.00 16.55
N PHE A 82 -1.39 8.98 17.15
CA PHE A 82 -0.02 8.90 17.68
C PHE A 82 0.28 7.74 18.68
N SER A 83 -0.69 6.87 18.98
CA SER A 83 -0.58 5.69 19.84
C SER A 83 -0.88 4.35 19.15
N ASP A 84 -1.48 4.34 17.96
CA ASP A 84 -2.04 3.12 17.38
C ASP A 84 -1.23 2.70 16.15
N GLU A 85 -0.42 1.66 16.34
CA GLU A 85 0.33 0.99 15.27
C GLU A 85 -0.62 0.49 14.18
N ALA A 86 -0.11 0.25 12.96
CA ALA A 86 -0.90 -0.41 11.94
C ALA A 86 -1.36 -1.77 12.49
N SER A 87 -2.65 -2.09 12.33
CA SER A 87 -3.20 -3.34 12.85
C SER A 87 -2.36 -4.52 12.36
N PRO A 88 -1.79 -5.36 13.26
CA PRO A 88 -1.07 -6.58 12.87
C PRO A 88 -1.88 -7.46 11.91
N ILE A 89 -3.20 -7.44 12.10
CA ILE A 89 -4.21 -8.15 11.29
C ILE A 89 -4.20 -7.64 9.83
N LEU A 90 -4.02 -6.33 9.60
CA LEU A 90 -3.94 -5.77 8.25
C LEU A 90 -2.78 -6.37 7.47
N LEU A 91 -1.57 -6.29 8.02
CA LEU A 91 -0.36 -6.78 7.35
C LEU A 91 -0.42 -8.29 7.12
N GLN A 92 -0.87 -9.05 8.13
CA GLN A 92 -1.02 -10.49 8.02
C GLN A 92 -1.98 -10.89 6.90
N ASN A 93 -3.20 -10.33 6.89
CA ASN A 93 -4.24 -10.66 5.91
C ASN A 93 -3.91 -10.10 4.53
N LEU A 94 -3.31 -8.90 4.45
CA LEU A 94 -2.90 -8.33 3.18
C LEU A 94 -1.91 -9.26 2.49
N GLY A 95 -0.90 -9.75 3.22
CA GLY A 95 0.09 -10.67 2.67
C GLY A 95 -0.51 -11.96 2.07
N GLN A 96 -1.65 -12.43 2.59
CA GLN A 96 -2.35 -13.61 2.06
C GLN A 96 -3.28 -13.31 0.88
N THR A 97 -3.77 -12.07 0.79
CA THR A 97 -4.78 -11.65 -0.20
C THR A 97 -4.19 -10.97 -1.43
N LEU A 98 -2.90 -10.62 -1.42
CA LEU A 98 -2.24 -10.08 -2.61
C LEU A 98 -2.30 -11.07 -3.79
N PRO A 99 -2.48 -10.56 -5.03
CA PRO A 99 -2.33 -11.37 -6.24
C PRO A 99 -0.89 -11.85 -6.41
N SER A 100 -0.67 -12.86 -7.27
CA SER A 100 0.68 -13.37 -7.54
C SER A 100 1.61 -12.36 -8.21
N LYS A 101 1.06 -11.29 -8.79
CA LYS A 101 1.81 -10.21 -9.42
C LYS A 101 1.13 -8.87 -9.17
N LEU A 102 1.90 -7.85 -8.81
CA LEU A 102 1.52 -6.44 -8.82
C LEU A 102 2.51 -5.65 -9.66
N GLU A 103 2.00 -4.66 -10.39
CA GLU A 103 2.84 -3.63 -11.03
C GLU A 103 3.24 -2.56 -10.00
N TYR A 104 2.41 -2.35 -8.99
CA TYR A 104 2.62 -1.32 -7.98
C TYR A 104 2.02 -1.68 -6.62
N LEU A 105 2.83 -1.62 -5.57
CA LEU A 105 2.38 -1.66 -4.18
C LEU A 105 2.97 -0.47 -3.42
N SER A 106 2.12 0.37 -2.83
CA SER A 106 2.51 1.46 -1.95
C SER A 106 1.84 1.32 -0.59
N LEU A 107 2.66 1.27 0.46
CA LEU A 107 2.23 1.16 1.84
C LEU A 107 2.74 2.36 2.64
N LYS A 108 1.83 3.09 3.28
CA LYS A 108 2.15 4.13 4.27
C LYS A 108 1.50 3.78 5.60
N LEU A 109 2.29 3.27 6.53
CA LEU A 109 1.85 2.58 7.75
C LEU A 109 2.84 2.80 8.90
N CYS A 110 2.40 2.64 10.16
CA CYS A 110 3.30 2.43 11.29
C CYS A 110 3.52 0.92 11.48
N ILE A 111 4.67 0.43 11.05
CA ILE A 111 4.95 -1.00 10.91
C ILE A 111 5.84 -1.50 12.04
N LYS A 112 5.44 -2.58 12.73
CA LYS A 112 6.33 -3.37 13.57
C LYS A 112 7.10 -4.39 12.76
N THR A 113 8.34 -4.66 13.15
CA THR A 113 9.25 -5.61 12.53
C THR A 113 8.63 -7.00 12.44
N ASN A 114 8.02 -7.50 13.53
CA ASN A 114 7.43 -8.85 13.56
C ASN A 114 6.21 -8.98 12.62
N ASP A 115 5.37 -7.95 12.56
CA ASP A 115 4.20 -7.93 11.68
C ASP A 115 4.62 -7.81 10.21
N PHE A 116 5.67 -7.03 9.94
CA PHE A 116 6.24 -6.92 8.61
C PHE A 116 6.85 -8.22 8.14
N VAL A 117 7.61 -8.92 8.99
CA VAL A 117 8.13 -10.26 8.68
C VAL A 117 7.00 -11.23 8.34
N THR A 118 5.89 -11.15 9.08
CA THR A 118 4.69 -11.97 8.81
C THR A 118 4.08 -11.64 7.45
N PHE A 119 3.91 -10.35 7.13
CA PHE A 119 3.46 -9.90 5.81
C PHE A 119 4.38 -10.40 4.70
N LEU A 120 5.70 -10.24 4.86
CA LEU A 120 6.71 -10.64 3.88
C LEU A 120 6.66 -12.15 3.60
N LYS A 121 6.53 -12.98 4.64
CA LYS A 121 6.40 -14.43 4.51
C LYS A 121 5.09 -14.82 3.84
N ASN A 122 3.97 -14.21 4.24
CA ASN A 122 2.66 -14.51 3.65
C ASN A 122 2.60 -14.13 2.17
N SER A 123 3.29 -13.04 1.79
CA SER A 123 3.36 -12.54 0.41
C SER A 123 4.51 -13.12 -0.42
N GLN A 124 5.22 -14.16 0.05
CA GLN A 124 6.44 -14.69 -0.62
C GLN A 124 6.22 -15.08 -2.09
N ASN A 125 4.99 -15.47 -2.45
CA ASN A 125 4.63 -15.86 -3.82
C ASN A 125 4.14 -14.69 -4.70
N THR A 126 4.23 -13.45 -4.20
CA THR A 126 3.82 -12.24 -4.92
C THR A 126 5.05 -11.55 -5.50
N PHE A 127 5.09 -11.40 -6.82
CA PHE A 127 6.03 -10.52 -7.49
C PHE A 127 5.51 -9.07 -7.49
N ILE A 128 6.37 -8.11 -7.20
CA ILE A 128 6.00 -6.68 -7.14
C ILE A 128 6.99 -5.88 -7.99
N GLU A 129 6.55 -5.34 -9.12
CA GLU A 129 7.45 -4.56 -9.99
C GLU A 129 7.95 -3.29 -9.27
N LYS A 130 7.05 -2.51 -8.65
CA LYS A 130 7.37 -1.29 -7.90
C LYS A 130 6.83 -1.39 -6.46
N LEU A 131 7.72 -1.39 -5.48
CA LEU A 131 7.38 -1.38 -4.06
C LEU A 131 7.77 -0.04 -3.42
N LEU A 132 6.79 0.62 -2.81
CA LEU A 132 7.00 1.81 -1.98
C LEU A 132 6.57 1.52 -0.56
N ILE A 133 7.44 1.85 0.38
CA ILE A 133 7.15 1.77 1.81
C ILE A 133 7.50 3.10 2.46
N MET A 134 6.49 3.76 3.02
CA MET A 134 6.65 4.90 3.91
C MET A 134 6.33 4.43 5.33
N GLN A 135 7.38 4.26 6.12
CA GLN A 135 7.30 3.84 7.52
C GLN A 135 7.08 5.07 8.40
N GLU A 136 6.05 5.04 9.24
CA GLU A 136 5.78 6.08 10.25
C GLU A 136 6.16 5.64 11.68
N GLY A 137 6.57 4.38 11.87
CA GLY A 137 7.02 3.83 13.14
C GLY A 137 8.53 3.99 13.41
N ASN A 138 8.94 3.75 14.66
CA ASN A 138 10.33 3.85 15.12
C ASN A 138 11.17 2.59 14.84
N GLU A 139 10.55 1.48 14.45
CA GLU A 139 11.25 0.22 14.24
C GLU A 139 12.03 0.18 12.92
N ASN A 140 13.21 -0.45 12.97
CA ASN A 140 14.10 -0.59 11.83
C ASN A 140 13.69 -1.77 10.93
N ILE A 141 12.72 -1.52 10.04
CA ILE A 141 12.26 -2.54 9.08
C ILE A 141 13.16 -2.70 7.86
N LEU A 142 14.18 -1.84 7.66
CA LEU A 142 15.11 -1.93 6.52
C LEU A 142 15.85 -3.28 6.50
N GLN A 143 16.24 -3.79 7.67
CA GLN A 143 16.87 -5.11 7.79
C GLN A 143 15.95 -6.24 7.31
N CYS A 144 14.64 -6.10 7.52
CA CYS A 144 13.66 -7.05 6.99
C CYS A 144 13.52 -6.94 5.47
N ILE A 145 13.54 -5.71 4.92
CA ILE A 145 13.56 -5.48 3.47
C ILE A 145 14.78 -6.18 2.84
N LYS A 146 15.98 -5.99 3.39
CA LYS A 146 17.17 -6.69 2.91
C LYS A 146 16.96 -8.21 2.92
N LYS A 147 16.61 -8.77 4.07
CA LYS A 147 16.48 -10.21 4.22
C LYS A 147 15.42 -10.86 3.31
N TYR A 148 14.22 -10.29 3.23
CA TYR A 148 13.08 -10.97 2.59
C TYR A 148 12.71 -10.43 1.21
N ILE A 149 13.28 -9.31 0.79
CA ILE A 149 13.02 -8.72 -0.54
C ILE A 149 14.27 -8.82 -1.41
N MET A 150 15.43 -8.44 -0.86
CA MET A 150 16.70 -8.46 -1.60
C MET A 150 17.13 -9.89 -1.93
N GLU A 151 17.09 -10.80 -0.95
CA GLU A 151 17.53 -12.20 -1.14
C GLU A 151 16.55 -13.00 -2.03
N GLU A 152 15.25 -12.68 -1.99
CA GLU A 152 14.21 -13.40 -2.72
C GLU A 152 14.00 -12.90 -4.17
N GLY A 153 14.54 -11.72 -4.54
CA GLY A 153 14.51 -11.21 -5.91
C GLY A 153 13.12 -10.89 -6.48
N ARG A 154 12.12 -10.67 -5.62
CA ARG A 154 10.70 -10.47 -6.01
C ARG A 154 10.28 -9.01 -6.23
N VAL A 155 11.22 -8.07 -6.10
CA VAL A 155 11.00 -6.63 -6.32
C VAL A 155 12.02 -6.10 -7.31
N LYS A 156 11.58 -5.29 -8.29
CA LYS A 156 12.48 -4.66 -9.26
C LYS A 156 12.82 -3.21 -8.93
N TYR A 157 11.83 -2.43 -8.51
CA TYR A 157 12.02 -1.04 -8.06
C TYR A 157 11.58 -0.90 -6.61
N LEU A 158 12.45 -0.31 -5.79
CA LEU A 158 12.20 -0.08 -4.36
C LEU A 158 12.32 1.41 -4.03
N ALA A 159 11.36 1.95 -3.31
CA ALA A 159 11.53 3.17 -2.55
C ALA A 159 11.15 2.92 -1.08
N PHE A 160 12.00 3.35 -0.17
CA PHE A 160 11.78 3.20 1.27
C PHE A 160 12.11 4.51 1.96
N LYS A 161 11.18 5.01 2.77
CA LYS A 161 11.34 6.23 3.54
C LYS A 161 10.85 6.02 4.97
N ASN A 162 11.58 6.53 5.95
CA ASN A 162 11.16 6.53 7.36
C ASN A 162 10.79 7.94 7.84
N GLU A 163 9.51 8.22 8.09
CA GLU A 163 9.02 9.54 8.50
C GLU A 163 9.00 9.80 10.01
N PHE A 164 9.43 8.84 10.85
CA PHE A 164 9.41 8.97 12.32
C PHE A 164 10.19 10.22 12.83
N ASN A 165 11.20 10.68 12.09
CA ASN A 165 12.07 11.78 12.49
C ASN A 165 11.49 13.20 12.31
N LYS A 166 10.23 13.38 11.90
CA LYS A 166 9.68 14.75 11.72
C LYS A 166 9.41 15.52 13.03
N TYR A 167 9.38 14.84 14.19
CA TYR A 167 8.96 15.46 15.46
C TYR A 167 9.94 15.28 16.63
N SER A 168 11.08 14.61 16.44
CA SER A 168 12.14 14.57 17.45
C SER A 168 13.02 15.82 17.32
N HIS A 169 13.02 16.67 18.35
CA HIS A 169 13.90 17.85 18.45
C HIS A 169 15.40 17.51 18.47
N GLU A 170 15.75 16.23 18.60
CA GLU A 170 17.09 15.70 18.57
C GLU A 170 17.23 14.76 17.38
N LEU A 171 17.65 15.30 16.24
CA LEU A 171 18.57 14.71 15.24
C LEU A 171 18.37 15.41 13.89
N HIS A 172 19.46 16.03 13.44
CA HIS A 172 19.63 16.62 12.12
C HIS A 172 19.15 15.69 11.00
N GLU A 173 18.35 16.23 10.09
CA GLU A 173 18.35 16.05 8.62
C GLU A 173 19.08 14.82 8.04
N LEU A 174 18.86 13.61 8.53
CA LEU A 174 19.03 12.44 7.68
C LEU A 174 17.78 12.40 6.82
N ASP A 175 17.93 12.84 5.58
CA ASP A 175 16.98 12.53 4.52
C ASP A 175 16.75 11.01 4.57
N SER A 176 15.58 10.64 5.09
CA SER A 176 15.26 9.29 5.49
C SER A 176 14.88 8.39 4.32
N ASP A 177 14.98 8.92 3.10
CA ASP A 177 14.85 8.19 1.88
C ASP A 177 16.10 7.33 1.63
N LEU A 178 15.88 6.03 1.48
CA LEU A 178 16.91 5.04 1.18
C LEU A 178 17.76 5.41 -0.02
N HIS A 179 17.19 6.13 -1.00
CA HIS A 179 17.89 6.56 -2.20
C HIS A 179 19.13 7.42 -1.91
N ASN A 180 19.15 8.15 -0.79
CA ASN A 180 20.28 9.01 -0.45
C ASN A 180 21.46 8.26 0.18
N SER A 181 21.24 7.02 0.63
CA SER A 181 22.31 6.18 1.18
C SER A 181 23.07 5.46 0.06
N LYS A 182 24.19 6.03 -0.36
CA LYS A 182 25.00 5.51 -1.49
C LYS A 182 25.42 4.05 -1.32
N ASP A 183 25.74 3.63 -0.11
CA ASP A 183 26.21 2.26 0.14
C ASP A 183 25.06 1.27 0.13
N GLU A 184 23.92 1.62 0.73
CA GLU A 184 22.67 0.85 0.65
C GLU A 184 22.22 0.69 -0.81
N VAL A 185 22.19 1.78 -1.59
CA VAL A 185 21.81 1.74 -3.01
C VAL A 185 22.71 0.80 -3.82
N LYS A 186 24.02 0.79 -3.55
CA LYS A 186 24.95 -0.15 -4.22
C LYS A 186 24.67 -1.60 -3.84
N GLU A 187 24.35 -1.87 -2.58
CA GLU A 187 24.01 -3.21 -2.07
C GLU A 187 22.71 -3.73 -2.72
N PHE A 188 21.65 -2.93 -2.77
CA PHE A 188 20.43 -3.31 -3.50
C PHE A 188 20.69 -3.52 -5.00
N LYS A 189 21.52 -2.68 -5.61
CA LYS A 189 21.89 -2.79 -7.02
C LYS A 189 22.63 -4.10 -7.33
N SER A 190 23.46 -4.63 -6.43
CA SER A 190 24.13 -5.93 -6.64
C SER A 190 23.15 -7.11 -6.64
N HIS A 191 21.92 -6.90 -6.19
CA HIS A 191 20.82 -7.87 -6.19
C HIS A 191 19.75 -7.55 -7.26
N ASN A 192 20.10 -6.73 -8.26
CA ASN A 192 19.21 -6.30 -9.34
C ASN A 192 17.98 -5.49 -8.90
N ILE A 193 18.01 -4.90 -7.70
CA ILE A 193 16.97 -4.00 -7.22
C ILE A 193 17.37 -2.55 -7.48
N ILE A 194 16.52 -1.81 -8.18
CA ILE A 194 16.73 -0.40 -8.48
C ILE A 194 16.07 0.44 -7.40
N VAL A 195 16.89 1.03 -6.53
CA VAL A 195 16.40 1.98 -5.52
C VAL A 195 16.10 3.33 -6.17
N LYS A 196 14.89 3.84 -5.95
CA LYS A 196 14.41 5.13 -6.43
C LYS A 196 14.03 6.03 -5.25
N ASN A 197 14.13 7.34 -5.46
CA ASN A 197 13.55 8.31 -4.54
C ASN A 197 12.02 8.06 -4.46
N HIS A 198 11.45 8.24 -3.27
CA HIS A 198 10.04 8.02 -3.01
C HIS A 198 9.14 8.89 -3.90
N GLU A 199 9.48 10.15 -4.14
CA GLU A 199 8.70 11.04 -5.00
C GLU A 199 8.68 10.58 -6.46
N ASP A 200 9.82 10.10 -6.96
CA ASP A 200 9.97 9.61 -8.33
C ASP A 200 9.15 8.33 -8.59
N LEU A 201 9.04 7.46 -7.59
CA LEU A 201 8.33 6.19 -7.72
C LEU A 201 6.83 6.31 -7.36
N CYS A 202 6.42 7.40 -6.70
CA CYS A 202 5.05 7.60 -6.25
C CYS A 202 4.11 7.88 -7.43
N ILE A 203 3.11 7.01 -7.63
CA ILE A 203 2.10 7.22 -8.67
C ILE A 203 0.99 8.10 -8.10
N LYS A 204 0.89 9.34 -8.58
CA LYS A 204 -0.28 10.19 -8.31
C LYS A 204 -1.37 9.77 -9.30
N ILE A 205 -2.59 9.54 -8.80
CA ILE A 205 -3.70 9.06 -9.65
C ILE A 205 -3.98 9.95 -10.87
N TYR A 206 -3.68 11.24 -10.77
CA TYR A 206 -3.85 12.19 -11.88
C TYR A 206 -2.88 11.93 -13.04
N ASP A 207 -1.72 11.33 -12.76
CA ASP A 207 -0.74 10.93 -13.77
C ASP A 207 -1.19 9.63 -14.45
N PHE A 208 -1.80 8.70 -13.69
CA PHE A 208 -2.34 7.45 -14.22
C PHE A 208 -3.52 7.65 -15.19
N ILE A 209 -4.40 8.61 -14.90
CA ILE A 209 -5.55 8.93 -15.78
C ILE A 209 -5.07 9.55 -17.11
N ARG A 210 -3.92 10.24 -17.12
CA ARG A 210 -3.36 10.88 -18.32
C ARG A 210 -2.61 9.95 -19.26
N GLU A 211 -2.20 8.78 -18.80
CA GLU A 211 -1.50 7.77 -19.62
C GLU A 211 -2.46 6.82 -20.36
N ILE A 212 -3.78 6.95 -20.16
CA ILE A 212 -4.81 6.10 -20.76
C ILE A 212 -5.49 6.77 -21.98
N ASP A 213 -5.09 7.99 -22.35
CA ASP A 213 -5.53 8.69 -23.58
C ASP A 213 -4.52 8.58 -24.74
#